data_AF-A0A0C4EZR5-F1
#
_entry.id   AF-A0A0C4EZR5-F1
#
_cell.length_a   1.000
_cell.length_b   1.000
_cell.length_c   1.000
_cell.angle_alpha   90.00
_cell.angle_beta   90.00
_cell.angle_gamma   90.00
#
_symmetry.space_group_name_H-M   'P 1'
#
loop_
_entity.id
_entity.type
_entity.pdbx_description
1 polymer ?
#
loop_
_entity_poly.entity_id
_entity_poly.type
_entity_poly.pdbx_seq_one_letter_code
_entity_poly.pdbx_strand_id
1 'polypeptide(L)'
;MFSLLLLSVLAAAVHGQANSTSSSAAGTPSSSGGPMALASGLSPGCQAAAGSLLTSDFGACANIMGLVSVIGAPAPSSPPHRKRLSPPCPSLHTWISAVCAAAPCSPDTLRTANQTVASGCTADIQKGSAIATALQTIVSNYSGAKDLLCTQYAANSTFCIPSVLANVQAATGQNITVSEVTALLTGSATPAGQAFAAVSPVSPLPLISRLRRG
;
A
#
# COMPACT_ATOMS: atom_id res chain seq x y z
N MET A 1 -18.30 27.23 4.63
CA MET A 1 -17.62 26.84 5.90
C MET A 1 -16.70 25.63 5.76
N PHE A 2 -16.96 24.68 4.85
CA PHE A 2 -16.02 23.57 4.55
C PHE A 2 -14.69 23.98 3.89
N SER A 3 -14.64 25.15 3.23
CA SER A 3 -13.44 25.62 2.52
C SER A 3 -12.33 26.17 3.43
N LEU A 4 -12.60 26.38 4.72
CA LEU A 4 -11.61 26.88 5.70
C LEU A 4 -10.84 25.74 6.40
N LEU A 5 -11.38 24.51 6.41
CA LEU A 5 -10.73 23.33 7.01
C LEU A 5 -9.63 22.73 6.12
N LEU A 6 -9.65 23.01 4.80
CA LEU A 6 -8.62 22.56 3.87
C LEU A 6 -7.35 23.42 3.92
N LEU A 7 -7.42 24.67 4.41
CA LEU A 7 -6.25 25.54 4.55
C LEU A 7 -5.42 25.25 5.81
N SER A 8 -5.97 24.63 6.86
CA SER A 8 -5.23 24.31 8.08
C SER A 8 -4.31 23.09 7.94
N VAL A 9 -4.59 22.17 7.00
CA VAL A 9 -3.75 20.99 6.75
C VAL A 9 -2.44 21.36 6.04
N LEU A 10 -2.42 22.46 5.28
CA LEU A 10 -1.23 22.94 4.57
C LEU A 10 -0.19 23.64 5.47
N ALA A 11 -0.55 24.00 6.71
CA ALA A 11 0.36 24.70 7.64
C ALA A 11 1.20 23.76 8.54
N ALA A 12 0.98 22.45 8.51
CA ALA A 12 1.67 21.51 9.40
C ALA A 12 3.01 20.96 8.88
N ALA A 13 3.41 21.31 7.64
CA ALA A 13 4.59 20.72 7.00
C ALA A 13 5.94 21.43 7.27
N VAL A 14 6.04 22.34 8.25
CA VAL A 14 7.27 23.15 8.42
C VAL A 14 7.82 23.32 9.84
N HIS A 15 7.31 22.60 10.85
CA HIS A 15 7.94 22.62 12.18
C HIS A 15 8.42 21.23 12.58
N GLY A 16 9.70 20.96 12.32
CA GLY A 16 10.43 19.91 13.00
C GLY A 16 10.56 20.26 14.48
N GLN A 17 10.14 19.35 15.35
CA GLN A 17 10.51 19.34 16.76
C GLN A 17 10.78 17.89 17.16
N ALA A 18 12.05 17.61 17.41
CA ALA A 18 12.49 16.46 18.16
C ALA A 18 11.95 16.58 19.59
N ASN A 19 11.31 15.53 20.13
CA ASN A 19 11.23 15.35 21.56
C ASN A 19 11.26 13.86 21.92
N SER A 20 12.39 13.44 22.46
CA SER A 20 12.58 12.14 23.10
C SER A 20 11.79 12.11 24.40
N THR A 21 10.85 11.19 24.54
CA THR A 21 10.38 10.78 25.87
C THR A 21 10.14 9.28 25.86
N SER A 22 11.13 8.58 26.37
CA SER A 22 11.11 7.15 26.66
C SER A 22 10.04 6.87 27.71
N SER A 23 9.14 5.93 27.44
CA SER A 23 8.41 5.21 28.47
C SER A 23 8.27 3.77 28.00
N SER A 24 9.21 2.96 28.50
CA SER A 24 9.25 1.52 28.34
C SER A 24 8.13 0.90 29.17
N ALA A 25 7.21 0.20 28.52
CA ALA A 25 6.45 -0.87 29.14
C ALA A 25 6.76 -2.16 28.34
N ALA A 26 7.61 -2.99 28.93
CA ALA A 26 7.80 -4.39 28.57
C ALA A 26 6.50 -5.18 28.87
N GLY A 27 6.08 -6.21 28.16
CA GLY A 27 6.58 -6.86 26.96
C GLY A 27 5.67 -8.06 26.68
N THR A 28 5.47 -8.38 25.41
CA THR A 28 5.32 -9.77 24.95
C THR A 28 6.14 -9.89 23.65
N PRO A 29 7.04 -10.88 23.54
CA PRO A 29 7.82 -11.09 22.34
C PRO A 29 6.99 -11.80 21.26
N SER A 30 7.09 -11.25 20.05
CA SER A 30 7.03 -11.91 18.74
C SER A 30 6.04 -13.05 18.50
N SER A 31 5.08 -12.80 17.61
CA SER A 31 4.80 -13.76 16.53
C SER A 31 5.19 -13.13 15.18
N SER A 32 6.31 -13.65 14.70
CA SER A 32 6.95 -13.45 13.40
C SER A 32 5.99 -13.66 12.23
N GLY A 33 5.93 -12.69 11.31
CA GLY A 33 5.64 -12.93 9.89
C GLY A 33 4.21 -13.28 9.46
N GLY A 34 3.20 -13.11 10.33
CA GLY A 34 1.80 -13.35 9.98
C GLY A 34 1.08 -12.11 9.43
N PRO A 35 -0.07 -12.27 8.74
CA PRO A 35 -0.89 -11.14 8.27
C PRO A 35 -1.31 -10.17 9.39
N MET A 36 -1.39 -10.66 10.63
CA MET A 36 -1.68 -9.87 11.83
C MET A 36 -0.55 -8.89 12.19
N ALA A 37 0.69 -9.15 11.76
CA ALA A 37 1.79 -8.20 11.93
C ALA A 37 1.58 -6.92 11.10
N LEU A 38 0.89 -7.02 9.96
CA LEU A 38 0.52 -5.88 9.12
C LEU A 38 -0.57 -5.01 9.76
N ALA A 39 -1.35 -5.60 10.67
CA ALA A 39 -2.43 -4.94 11.41
C ALA A 39 -1.97 -4.42 12.79
N SER A 40 -0.67 -4.49 13.08
CA SER A 40 -0.10 -3.94 14.31
C SER A 40 -0.23 -2.40 14.30
N GLY A 41 -0.72 -1.84 15.40
CA GLY A 41 -1.01 -0.40 15.51
C GLY A 41 -2.42 0.04 15.07
N LEU A 42 -3.26 -0.89 14.61
CA LEU A 42 -4.69 -0.65 14.36
C LEU A 42 -5.53 -0.92 15.62
N SER A 43 -6.72 -0.31 15.71
CA SER A 43 -7.68 -0.64 16.75
C SER A 43 -8.15 -2.10 16.66
N PRO A 44 -8.60 -2.72 17.78
CA PRO A 44 -9.12 -4.09 17.76
C PRO A 44 -10.25 -4.31 16.74
N GLY A 45 -11.09 -3.28 16.52
CA GLY A 45 -12.15 -3.34 15.52
C GLY A 45 -11.61 -3.45 14.10
N CYS A 46 -10.57 -2.67 13.77
CA CYS A 46 -9.97 -2.68 12.44
C CYS A 46 -9.11 -3.93 12.22
N GLN A 47 -8.46 -4.44 13.27
CA GLN A 47 -7.78 -5.74 13.25
C GLN A 47 -8.77 -6.88 12.96
N ALA A 48 -9.94 -6.88 13.59
CA ALA A 48 -11.00 -7.86 13.34
C ALA A 48 -11.55 -7.76 11.91
N ALA A 49 -11.75 -6.54 11.39
CA ALA A 49 -12.16 -6.33 10.01
C ALA A 49 -11.10 -6.83 9.01
N ALA A 50 -9.83 -6.51 9.21
CA ALA A 50 -8.73 -7.02 8.40
C ALA A 50 -8.65 -8.56 8.44
N GLY A 51 -8.80 -9.15 9.63
CA GLY A 51 -8.90 -10.60 9.82
C GLY A 51 -10.06 -11.24 9.06
N SER A 52 -11.22 -10.58 9.07
CA SER A 52 -12.42 -11.04 8.36
C SER A 52 -12.24 -10.96 6.84
N LEU A 53 -11.60 -9.90 6.33
CA LEU A 53 -11.29 -9.79 4.91
C LEU A 53 -10.39 -10.92 4.41
N LEU A 54 -9.39 -11.32 5.19
CA LEU A 54 -8.48 -12.42 4.84
C LEU A 54 -9.20 -13.75 4.61
N THR A 55 -10.27 -14.00 5.35
CA THR A 55 -11.04 -15.25 5.32
C THR A 55 -12.32 -15.15 4.48
N SER A 56 -12.63 -13.98 3.96
CA SER A 56 -13.81 -13.72 3.12
C SER A 56 -13.57 -14.08 1.64
N ASP A 57 -14.65 -14.03 0.85
CA ASP A 57 -14.57 -14.13 -0.61
C ASP A 57 -13.64 -13.06 -1.23
N PHE A 58 -13.56 -11.88 -0.61
CA PHE A 58 -12.60 -10.84 -1.02
C PHE A 58 -11.16 -11.32 -0.85
N GLY A 59 -10.86 -11.99 0.27
CA GLY A 59 -9.57 -12.60 0.54
C GLY A 59 -9.15 -13.61 -0.54
N ALA A 60 -10.11 -14.39 -1.03
CA ALA A 60 -9.90 -15.37 -2.08
C ALA A 60 -9.69 -14.71 -3.46
N CYS A 61 -10.59 -13.85 -3.92
CA CYS A 61 -10.50 -13.24 -5.27
C CYS A 61 -9.39 -12.19 -5.40
N ALA A 62 -9.00 -11.54 -4.31
CA ALA A 62 -7.84 -10.65 -4.27
C ALA A 62 -6.52 -11.41 -4.00
N ASN A 63 -6.58 -12.72 -3.72
CA ASN A 63 -5.43 -13.54 -3.36
C ASN A 63 -4.57 -12.91 -2.24
N ILE A 64 -5.22 -12.50 -1.14
CA ILE A 64 -4.53 -11.76 -0.07
C ILE A 64 -3.47 -12.64 0.60
N MET A 65 -3.70 -13.94 0.75
CA MET A 65 -2.70 -14.86 1.33
C MET A 65 -1.46 -15.00 0.44
N GLY A 66 -1.64 -14.98 -0.89
CA GLY A 66 -0.54 -14.86 -1.84
C GLY A 66 0.24 -13.55 -1.63
N LEU A 67 -0.46 -12.43 -1.44
CA LEU A 67 0.17 -11.13 -1.16
C LEU A 67 0.93 -11.13 0.17
N VAL A 68 0.37 -11.73 1.21
CA VAL A 68 1.03 -11.89 2.52
C VAL A 68 2.31 -12.71 2.37
N SER A 69 2.34 -13.69 1.48
CA SER A 69 3.56 -14.44 1.17
C SER A 69 4.59 -13.59 0.42
N VAL A 70 4.14 -12.66 -0.44
CA VAL A 70 5.03 -11.65 -1.03
C VAL A 70 5.63 -10.77 0.06
N ILE A 71 4.82 -10.24 0.97
CA ILE A 71 5.24 -9.26 1.98
C ILE A 71 6.03 -9.91 3.14
N GLY A 72 5.60 -11.10 3.58
CA GLY A 72 6.07 -11.78 4.78
C GLY A 72 7.15 -12.85 4.57
N ALA A 73 7.42 -13.32 3.34
CA ALA A 73 8.45 -14.35 3.14
C ALA A 73 9.86 -13.77 3.38
N PRO A 74 10.65 -14.24 4.38
CA PRO A 74 12.05 -13.85 4.48
C PRO A 74 12.78 -14.31 3.21
N ALA A 75 13.47 -13.40 2.52
CA ALA A 75 14.45 -13.83 1.53
C ALA A 75 15.57 -14.58 2.27
N PRO A 76 16.11 -15.70 1.75
CA PRO A 76 17.08 -16.54 2.46
C PRO A 76 18.43 -15.86 2.80
N SER A 77 18.59 -14.55 2.53
CA SER A 77 19.83 -13.81 2.74
C SER A 77 19.65 -12.34 3.12
N SER A 78 18.48 -11.89 3.60
CA SER A 78 18.27 -10.49 3.97
C SER A 78 17.76 -10.31 5.40
N PRO A 79 18.31 -9.35 6.18
CA PRO A 79 17.76 -8.98 7.48
C PRO A 79 16.27 -8.59 7.36
N PRO A 80 15.48 -8.76 8.43
CA PRO A 80 14.00 -8.82 8.41
C PRO A 80 13.25 -7.56 7.92
N HIS A 81 13.94 -6.54 7.38
CA HIS A 81 13.36 -5.27 6.95
C HIS A 81 13.71 -4.81 5.53
N ARG A 82 14.42 -5.62 4.71
CA ARG A 82 14.80 -5.21 3.34
C ARG A 82 14.36 -6.18 2.26
N LYS A 83 13.09 -6.57 2.25
CA LYS A 83 12.54 -7.29 1.10
C LYS A 83 12.44 -6.34 -0.11
N ARG A 84 13.17 -6.67 -1.18
CA ARG A 84 13.13 -6.00 -2.48
C ARG A 84 11.84 -6.40 -3.22
N LEU A 85 11.07 -5.42 -3.70
CA LEU A 85 9.91 -5.66 -4.57
C LEU A 85 10.28 -5.63 -6.06
N SER A 86 11.48 -5.16 -6.44
CA SER A 86 11.95 -5.33 -7.82
C SER A 86 12.32 -6.76 -8.16
N PRO A 87 12.33 -7.06 -9.47
CA PRO A 87 13.08 -8.17 -10.02
C PRO A 87 14.52 -8.30 -9.46
N PRO A 88 14.98 -9.55 -9.23
CA PRO A 88 14.19 -10.78 -9.27
C PRO A 88 13.42 -10.98 -7.95
N CYS A 89 12.14 -10.58 -7.91
CA CYS A 89 11.21 -10.91 -6.82
C CYS A 89 10.20 -11.95 -7.36
N PRO A 90 10.55 -13.25 -7.35
CA PRO A 90 9.72 -14.29 -7.95
C PRO A 90 8.35 -14.42 -7.26
N SER A 91 8.28 -14.12 -5.96
CA SER A 91 7.04 -14.11 -5.21
C SER A 91 6.06 -13.06 -5.72
N LEU A 92 6.55 -11.85 -6.06
CA LEU A 92 5.68 -10.79 -6.59
C LEU A 92 5.13 -11.17 -7.96
N HIS A 93 5.98 -11.67 -8.85
CA HIS A 93 5.55 -12.11 -10.18
C HIS A 93 4.53 -13.26 -10.11
N THR A 94 4.78 -14.24 -9.23
CA THR A 94 3.87 -15.38 -9.02
C THR A 94 2.50 -14.90 -8.50
N TRP A 95 2.50 -13.99 -7.54
CA TRP A 95 1.26 -13.42 -7.00
C TRP A 95 0.48 -12.63 -8.04
N ILE A 96 1.15 -11.75 -8.81
CA ILE A 96 0.51 -10.99 -9.90
C ILE A 96 -0.10 -11.94 -10.92
N SER A 97 0.66 -12.95 -11.37
CA SER A 97 0.17 -13.93 -12.34
C SER A 97 -1.08 -14.65 -11.84
N ALA A 98 -1.09 -15.07 -10.57
CA ALA A 98 -2.24 -15.72 -9.95
C ALA A 98 -3.46 -14.79 -9.85
N VAL A 99 -3.26 -13.53 -9.43
CA VAL A 99 -4.34 -12.52 -9.36
C VAL A 99 -4.90 -12.23 -10.74
N CYS A 100 -4.07 -12.15 -11.78
CA CYS A 100 -4.51 -11.82 -13.12
C CYS A 100 -5.19 -12.98 -13.85
N ALA A 101 -4.84 -14.23 -13.49
CA ALA A 101 -5.54 -15.42 -13.99
C ALA A 101 -6.89 -15.66 -13.29
N ALA A 102 -7.05 -15.19 -12.05
CA ALA A 102 -8.28 -15.35 -11.28
C ALA A 102 -9.40 -14.41 -11.76
N ALA A 103 -10.64 -14.90 -11.70
CA ALA A 103 -11.82 -14.08 -11.89
C ALA A 103 -11.81 -12.86 -10.95
N PRO A 104 -12.26 -11.67 -11.40
CA PRO A 104 -12.34 -10.50 -10.54
C PRO A 104 -13.35 -10.75 -9.40
N CYS A 105 -13.12 -10.07 -8.27
CA CYS A 105 -14.11 -10.03 -7.19
C CYS A 105 -15.46 -9.50 -7.70
N SER A 106 -16.56 -10.15 -7.28
CA SER A 106 -17.90 -9.70 -7.65
C SER A 106 -18.24 -8.33 -7.03
N PRO A 107 -19.18 -7.56 -7.62
CA PRO A 107 -19.63 -6.30 -7.04
C PRO A 107 -20.13 -6.45 -5.59
N ASP A 108 -20.81 -7.56 -5.28
CA ASP A 108 -21.31 -7.85 -3.94
C ASP A 108 -20.17 -8.13 -2.96
N THR A 109 -19.17 -8.92 -3.39
CA THR A 109 -17.95 -9.15 -2.60
C THR A 109 -17.23 -7.84 -2.28
N LEU A 110 -17.08 -6.95 -3.27
CA LEU A 110 -16.43 -5.64 -3.08
C LEU A 110 -17.23 -4.72 -2.17
N ARG A 111 -18.56 -4.73 -2.30
CA ARG A 111 -19.46 -3.96 -1.44
C ARG A 111 -19.37 -4.43 0.01
N THR A 112 -19.43 -5.74 0.25
CA THR A 112 -19.26 -6.31 1.59
C THR A 112 -17.89 -5.99 2.16
N ALA A 113 -16.82 -6.15 1.38
CA ALA A 113 -15.47 -5.82 1.82
C ALA A 113 -15.34 -4.33 2.21
N ASN A 114 -15.88 -3.41 1.40
CA ASN A 114 -15.90 -1.98 1.72
C ASN A 114 -16.69 -1.70 3.00
N GLN A 115 -17.83 -2.36 3.21
CA GLN A 115 -18.61 -2.22 4.44
C GLN A 115 -17.83 -2.73 5.65
N THR A 116 -17.15 -3.87 5.54
CA THR A 116 -16.29 -4.43 6.60
C THR A 116 -15.18 -3.46 6.99
N VAL A 117 -14.48 -2.87 6.01
CA VAL A 117 -13.44 -1.86 6.30
C VAL A 117 -14.06 -0.61 6.92
N ALA A 118 -15.12 -0.07 6.32
CA ALA A 118 -15.77 1.14 6.82
C ALA A 118 -16.23 0.94 8.27
N SER A 119 -16.92 -0.15 8.60
CA SER A 119 -17.40 -0.38 9.96
C SER A 119 -16.27 -0.65 10.96
N GLY A 120 -15.29 -1.48 10.59
CA GLY A 120 -14.24 -1.90 11.52
C GLY A 120 -13.13 -0.87 11.70
N CYS A 121 -12.82 -0.11 10.66
CA CYS A 121 -11.66 0.79 10.61
C CYS A 121 -12.01 2.27 10.68
N THR A 122 -13.28 2.66 10.84
CA THR A 122 -13.69 4.08 10.90
C THR A 122 -12.85 4.89 11.90
N ALA A 123 -12.66 4.39 13.12
CA ALA A 123 -11.91 5.12 14.15
C ALA A 123 -10.42 5.29 13.78
N ASP A 124 -9.81 4.29 13.15
CA ASP A 124 -8.42 4.35 12.70
C ASP A 124 -8.26 5.30 11.51
N ILE A 125 -9.18 5.27 10.55
CA ILE A 125 -9.19 6.18 9.39
C ILE A 125 -9.36 7.63 9.87
N GLN A 126 -10.29 7.90 10.79
CA GLN A 126 -10.51 9.24 11.34
C GLN A 126 -9.29 9.77 12.12
N LYS A 127 -8.53 8.88 12.75
CA LYS A 127 -7.26 9.22 13.42
C LYS A 127 -6.09 9.41 12.44
N GLY A 128 -6.31 9.23 11.13
CA GLY A 128 -5.27 9.33 10.12
C GLY A 128 -4.35 8.12 10.07
N SER A 129 -4.82 6.94 10.49
CA SER A 129 -4.04 5.71 10.35
C SER A 129 -3.76 5.44 8.88
N ALA A 130 -2.48 5.50 8.55
CA ALA A 130 -1.92 5.20 7.23
C ALA A 130 -2.35 3.82 6.74
N ILE A 131 -2.29 2.81 7.62
CA ILE A 131 -2.61 1.42 7.29
C ILE A 131 -4.11 1.25 7.03
N ALA A 132 -4.96 1.84 7.88
CA ALA A 132 -6.42 1.76 7.70
C ALA A 132 -6.88 2.49 6.43
N THR A 133 -6.24 3.64 6.14
CA THR A 133 -6.50 4.41 4.91
C THR A 133 -6.05 3.66 3.67
N ALA A 134 -4.88 3.02 3.72
CA ALA A 134 -4.39 2.17 2.64
C ALA A 134 -5.34 0.98 2.40
N LEU A 135 -5.80 0.31 3.47
CA LEU A 135 -6.76 -0.78 3.37
C LEU A 135 -8.06 -0.34 2.69
N GLN A 136 -8.65 0.79 3.13
CA GLN A 136 -9.86 1.32 2.51
C GLN A 136 -9.63 1.68 1.03
N THR A 137 -8.51 2.32 0.72
CA THR A 137 -8.16 2.70 -0.65
C THR A 137 -8.04 1.48 -1.56
N ILE A 138 -7.38 0.41 -1.11
CA ILE A 138 -7.21 -0.83 -1.87
C ILE A 138 -8.56 -1.48 -2.16
N VAL A 139 -9.42 -1.62 -1.14
CA VAL A 139 -10.73 -2.26 -1.31
C VAL A 139 -11.64 -1.42 -2.21
N SER A 140 -11.69 -0.10 -2.00
CA SER A 140 -12.52 0.81 -2.79
C SER A 140 -12.08 0.93 -4.25
N ASN A 141 -10.80 0.70 -4.56
CA ASN A 141 -10.23 0.81 -5.91
C ASN A 141 -9.79 -0.54 -6.49
N TYR A 142 -10.28 -1.66 -5.95
CA TYR A 142 -9.80 -2.99 -6.32
C TYR A 142 -9.79 -3.24 -7.83
N SER A 143 -10.87 -2.89 -8.55
CA SER A 143 -10.97 -3.13 -9.98
C SER A 143 -9.87 -2.39 -10.76
N GLY A 144 -9.75 -1.08 -10.56
CA GLY A 144 -8.70 -0.29 -11.20
C GLY A 144 -7.29 -0.72 -10.78
N ALA A 145 -7.11 -1.12 -9.52
CA ALA A 145 -5.85 -1.64 -9.03
C ALA A 145 -5.47 -2.98 -9.69
N LYS A 146 -6.44 -3.90 -9.85
CA LYS A 146 -6.26 -5.17 -10.56
C LYS A 146 -5.94 -4.93 -12.04
N ASP A 147 -6.67 -4.05 -12.72
CA ASP A 147 -6.43 -3.73 -14.12
C ASP A 147 -5.02 -3.17 -14.35
N LEU A 148 -4.60 -2.22 -13.50
CA LEU A 148 -3.25 -1.65 -13.55
C LEU A 148 -2.18 -2.73 -13.28
N LEU A 149 -2.41 -3.57 -12.26
CA LEU A 149 -1.49 -4.66 -11.90
C LEU A 149 -1.34 -5.69 -13.02
N CYS A 150 -2.42 -5.97 -13.74
CA CYS A 150 -2.49 -6.94 -14.82
C CYS A 150 -2.14 -6.38 -16.19
N THR A 151 -1.87 -5.07 -16.28
CA THR A 151 -1.43 -4.44 -17.52
C THR A 151 -0.06 -5.00 -17.92
N GLN A 152 0.05 -5.40 -19.18
CA GLN A 152 1.26 -5.98 -19.77
C GLN A 152 1.73 -5.14 -20.96
N TYR A 153 3.03 -5.15 -21.23
CA TYR A 153 3.57 -4.58 -22.45
C TYR A 153 3.15 -5.41 -23.67
N ALA A 154 2.60 -4.76 -24.69
CA ALA A 154 2.21 -5.43 -25.94
C ALA A 154 3.41 -6.12 -26.63
N ALA A 155 4.62 -5.59 -26.46
CA ALA A 155 5.82 -6.10 -27.12
C ALA A 155 6.29 -7.47 -26.60
N ASN A 156 6.05 -7.80 -25.34
CA ASN A 156 6.64 -8.99 -24.71
C ASN A 156 5.77 -9.67 -23.63
N SER A 157 4.53 -9.20 -23.43
CA SER A 157 3.59 -9.73 -22.42
C SER A 157 4.15 -9.75 -20.99
N THR A 158 5.11 -8.88 -20.67
CA THR A 158 5.59 -8.72 -19.28
C THR A 158 4.71 -7.74 -18.53
N PHE A 159 4.43 -8.03 -17.25
CA PHE A 159 3.65 -7.13 -16.39
C PHE A 159 4.37 -5.79 -16.21
N CYS A 160 3.63 -4.69 -16.37
CA CYS A 160 4.17 -3.33 -16.32
C CYS A 160 4.72 -3.00 -14.92
N ILE A 161 3.98 -3.33 -13.85
CA ILE A 161 4.36 -2.95 -12.49
C ILE A 161 5.76 -3.49 -12.10
N PRO A 162 6.04 -4.81 -12.17
CA PRO A 162 7.38 -5.32 -11.88
C PRO A 162 8.49 -4.68 -12.72
N SER A 163 8.22 -4.42 -14.01
CA SER A 163 9.17 -3.78 -14.93
C SER A 163 9.43 -2.32 -14.60
N VAL A 164 8.41 -1.55 -14.22
CA VAL A 164 8.56 -0.17 -13.75
C VAL A 164 9.36 -0.14 -12.45
N LEU A 165 9.08 -1.04 -11.49
CA LEU A 165 9.88 -1.16 -10.28
C LEU A 165 11.34 -1.46 -10.64
N ALA A 166 11.60 -2.37 -11.58
CA ALA A 166 12.96 -2.68 -12.06
C ALA A 166 13.67 -1.45 -12.62
N ASN A 167 13.00 -0.69 -13.50
CA ASN A 167 13.54 0.51 -14.12
C ASN A 167 13.85 1.60 -13.10
N VAL A 168 12.96 1.80 -12.12
CA VAL A 168 13.17 2.75 -11.03
C VAL A 168 14.39 2.37 -10.20
N GLN A 169 14.57 1.10 -9.86
CA GLN A 169 15.77 0.65 -9.14
C GLN A 169 17.04 0.81 -9.97
N ALA A 170 16.99 0.48 -11.26
CA ALA A 170 18.13 0.62 -12.16
C ALA A 170 18.53 2.09 -12.33
N ALA A 171 17.56 3.00 -12.46
CA ALA A 171 17.81 4.43 -12.64
C ALA A 171 18.33 5.11 -11.37
N THR A 172 17.98 4.62 -10.18
CA THR A 172 18.29 5.30 -8.91
C THR A 172 19.30 4.59 -8.03
N GLY A 173 19.64 3.34 -8.34
CA GLY A 173 20.45 2.48 -7.46
C GLY A 173 19.76 2.13 -6.13
N GLN A 174 18.52 2.56 -5.92
CA GLN A 174 17.78 2.32 -4.68
C GLN A 174 17.05 0.98 -4.73
N ASN A 175 16.92 0.35 -3.56
CA ASN A 175 16.11 -0.84 -3.41
C ASN A 175 14.67 -0.45 -3.00
N ILE A 176 13.69 -0.62 -3.89
CA ILE A 176 12.27 -0.50 -3.54
C ILE A 176 11.89 -1.63 -2.60
N THR A 177 11.49 -1.25 -1.38
CA THR A 177 11.06 -2.19 -0.32
C THR A 177 9.57 -2.07 -0.02
N VAL A 178 9.03 -3.00 0.77
CA VAL A 178 7.63 -2.92 1.24
C VAL A 178 7.40 -1.60 1.96
N SER A 179 8.31 -1.22 2.86
CA SER A 179 8.22 0.03 3.64
C SER A 179 8.19 1.26 2.74
N GLU A 180 8.92 1.23 1.64
CA GLU A 180 8.97 2.31 0.66
C GLU A 180 7.65 2.46 -0.10
N VAL A 181 7.06 1.34 -0.50
CA VAL A 181 5.74 1.34 -1.16
C VAL A 181 4.64 1.74 -0.17
N THR A 182 4.70 1.26 1.06
CA THR A 182 3.77 1.68 2.12
C THR A 182 3.85 3.19 2.33
N ALA A 183 5.06 3.73 2.47
CA ALA A 183 5.28 5.15 2.65
C ALA A 183 4.75 5.98 1.46
N LEU A 184 4.87 5.48 0.22
CA LEU A 184 4.25 6.10 -0.96
C LEU A 184 2.72 6.11 -0.90
N LEU A 185 2.12 4.97 -0.56
CA LEU A 185 0.67 4.83 -0.43
C LEU A 185 0.11 5.74 0.68
N THR A 186 0.92 6.02 1.70
CA THR A 186 0.56 6.88 2.83
C THR A 186 0.96 8.35 2.61
N GLY A 187 1.41 8.72 1.41
CA GLY A 187 1.74 10.11 1.05
C GLY A 187 3.04 10.64 1.67
N SER A 188 3.90 9.78 2.17
CA SER A 188 5.21 10.15 2.70
C SER A 188 6.20 10.38 1.57
N ALA A 189 7.02 11.42 1.68
CA ALA A 189 8.12 11.66 0.74
C ALA A 189 9.18 10.57 0.94
N THR A 190 9.42 9.78 -0.11
CA THR A 190 10.45 8.75 -0.08
C THR A 190 11.41 8.89 -1.27
N PRO A 191 12.66 8.40 -1.16
CA PRO A 191 13.59 8.34 -2.29
C PRO A 191 12.98 7.70 -3.54
N ALA A 192 12.17 6.65 -3.37
CA ALA A 192 11.42 6.04 -4.45
C ALA A 192 10.33 6.94 -5.00
N GLY A 193 9.62 7.72 -4.18
CA GLY A 193 8.60 8.67 -4.67
C GLY A 193 9.19 9.71 -5.59
N GLN A 194 10.37 10.22 -5.24
CA GLN A 194 11.15 11.10 -6.10
C GLN A 194 11.62 10.37 -7.36
N ALA A 195 12.00 9.10 -7.23
CA ALA A 195 12.39 8.26 -8.36
C ALA A 195 11.23 8.00 -9.34
N PHE A 196 10.05 7.62 -8.86
CA PHE A 196 8.86 7.44 -9.69
C PHE A 196 8.47 8.74 -10.41
N ALA A 197 8.64 9.89 -9.77
CA ALA A 197 8.46 11.20 -10.41
C ALA A 197 9.51 11.51 -11.48
N ALA A 198 10.72 10.95 -11.39
CA ALA A 198 11.79 11.13 -12.38
C ALA A 198 11.67 10.19 -13.59
N VAL A 199 11.13 8.97 -13.42
CA VAL A 199 10.93 8.00 -14.52
C VAL A 199 9.67 8.28 -15.33
N SER A 200 8.72 9.05 -14.79
CA SER A 200 7.59 9.59 -15.56
C SER A 200 7.91 11.00 -16.05
N PRO A 201 8.04 11.27 -17.37
CA PRO A 201 8.00 12.63 -17.89
C PRO A 201 6.55 13.15 -17.86
N VAL A 202 5.89 13.09 -16.71
CA VAL A 202 4.74 13.96 -16.45
C VAL A 202 5.37 15.21 -15.87
N SER A 203 5.54 16.24 -16.71
CA SER A 203 6.01 17.54 -16.25
C SER A 203 5.29 17.91 -14.94
N PRO A 204 6.02 18.37 -13.91
CA PRO A 204 5.40 18.99 -12.74
C PRO A 204 4.85 20.35 -13.17
N LEU A 205 3.76 20.37 -13.93
CA LEU A 205 2.89 21.53 -13.97
C LEU A 205 1.89 21.40 -12.82
N PRO A 206 1.65 22.48 -12.08
CA PRO A 206 1.00 22.43 -10.78
C PRO A 206 -0.44 21.96 -10.95
N LEU A 207 -0.77 20.86 -10.28
CA LEU A 207 -2.13 20.34 -10.08
C LEU A 207 -3.06 21.33 -9.33
N ILE A 208 -2.59 22.54 -8.99
CA ILE A 208 -3.36 23.65 -8.41
C ILE A 208 -3.97 24.57 -9.49
N SER A 209 -3.57 24.48 -10.76
CA SER A 209 -4.02 25.41 -11.83
C SER A 209 -5.31 24.98 -12.56
N ARG A 210 -5.67 23.69 -12.58
CA ARG A 210 -6.80 23.17 -13.38
C ARG A 210 -8.10 22.85 -12.63
N LEU A 211 -8.28 23.37 -11.41
CA LEU A 211 -9.57 23.36 -10.70
C LEU A 211 -10.15 24.77 -10.44
N ARG A 212 -9.60 25.81 -11.08
CA ARG A 212 -10.13 27.19 -10.98
C ARG A 212 -10.47 27.83 -12.34
N ARG A 213 -10.76 27.02 -13.35
CA ARG A 213 -11.40 27.51 -14.58
C ARG A 213 -12.25 26.41 -15.19
N GLY A 214 -13.54 26.58 -14.98
CA GLY A 214 -14.69 25.76 -15.35
C GLY A 214 -15.87 26.38 -14.65
#